data_AF-A0A946S5B7-F1
#
_entry.id   AF-A0A946S5B7-F1
#
_cell.length_a   1.000
_cell.length_b   1.000
_cell.length_c   1.000
_cell.angle_alpha   90.00
_cell.angle_beta   90.00
_cell.angle_gamma   90.00
#
_symmetry.space_group_name_H-M   'P 1'
#
loop_
_entity.id
_entity.type
_entity.pdbx_description
1 polymer ?
#
loop_
_entity_poly.entity_id
_entity_poly.type
_entity_poly.pdbx_seq_one_letter_code
_entity_poly.pdbx_strand_id
1 'polypeptide(L)'
;NENWYGCLYYKIISPKKKNNQHYTLLAWNGNNPESIVKIIDVLEIKKQQVTFGKDIFVKGEDTTKRIVVEYNKNTSASVNFDADKNRIVLDHLVPLKENQEGFNQFYVTDGSYDCFLYKNGKWIFKEDVDVRTNKSLPKIDKNKNDKGLFKK
;
A
#
# COMPACT_ATOMS: atom_id res chain seq x y z
N ASN A 1 -15.60 10.75 -17.68
CA ASN A 1 -14.64 9.80 -17.08
C ASN A 1 -13.24 10.14 -17.61
N GLU A 2 -12.80 11.39 -17.43
CA GLU A 2 -11.63 11.96 -18.13
C GLU A 2 -10.35 11.96 -17.28
N ASN A 3 -10.45 11.60 -15.99
CA ASN A 3 -9.35 11.69 -15.02
C ASN A 3 -8.90 10.31 -14.53
N TRP A 4 -8.71 9.36 -15.45
CA TRP A 4 -8.07 8.09 -15.10
C TRP A 4 -6.56 8.33 -14.95
N TYR A 5 -6.02 8.03 -13.76
CA TYR A 5 -4.64 8.36 -13.37
C TYR A 5 -3.53 7.62 -14.14
N GLY A 6 -3.87 6.71 -15.07
CA GLY A 6 -2.91 5.98 -15.89
C GLY A 6 -1.81 5.32 -15.06
N CYS A 7 -2.07 4.16 -14.46
CA CYS A 7 -1.14 3.52 -13.54
C CYS A 7 -1.16 1.99 -13.64
N LEU A 8 -0.07 1.36 -13.23
CA LEU A 8 0.07 -0.09 -13.13
C LEU A 8 -0.56 -0.57 -11.82
N TYR A 9 -1.72 -1.20 -11.91
CA TYR A 9 -2.41 -1.80 -10.79
C TYR A 9 -1.81 -3.18 -10.50
N TYR A 10 -1.09 -3.31 -9.39
CA TYR A 10 -0.37 -4.54 -9.04
C TYR A 10 -1.06 -5.36 -7.94
N LYS A 11 -2.04 -4.78 -7.24
CA LYS A 11 -2.83 -5.52 -6.24
C LYS A 11 -4.29 -5.07 -6.22
N ILE A 12 -5.19 -6.05 -6.13
CA ILE A 12 -6.62 -5.85 -5.93
C ILE A 12 -6.99 -6.54 -4.61
N ILE A 13 -7.57 -5.79 -3.69
CA ILE A 13 -7.99 -6.26 -2.38
C ILE A 13 -9.52 -6.37 -2.40
N SER A 14 -10.01 -7.60 -2.35
CA SER A 14 -11.44 -7.88 -2.42
C SER A 14 -12.17 -7.51 -1.13
N PRO A 15 -13.44 -7.08 -1.23
CA PRO A 15 -14.28 -6.81 -0.07
C PRO A 15 -14.54 -8.10 0.73
N LYS A 16 -14.51 -8.01 2.06
CA LYS A 16 -14.81 -9.15 2.94
C LYS A 16 -16.29 -9.54 3.00
N LYS A 17 -17.21 -8.61 2.66
CA LYS A 17 -18.66 -8.84 2.71
C LYS A 17 -19.22 -8.93 1.30
N LYS A 18 -20.05 -9.94 1.04
CA LYS A 18 -20.67 -10.23 -0.27
C LYS A 18 -21.47 -9.05 -0.86
N ASN A 19 -22.08 -8.22 -0.02
CA ASN A 19 -22.85 -7.05 -0.46
C ASN A 19 -22.00 -5.78 -0.63
N ASN A 20 -20.72 -5.82 -0.27
CA ASN A 20 -19.82 -4.70 -0.42
C ASN A 20 -19.11 -4.87 -1.77
N GLN A 21 -19.35 -3.97 -2.72
CA GLN A 21 -18.80 -4.06 -4.09
C GLN A 21 -17.58 -3.15 -4.27
N HIS A 22 -16.80 -2.92 -3.20
CA HIS A 22 -15.65 -2.02 -3.21
C HIS A 22 -14.37 -2.83 -3.14
N TYR A 23 -13.56 -2.71 -4.18
CA TYR A 23 -12.22 -3.27 -4.25
C TYR A 23 -11.24 -2.16 -3.95
N THR A 24 -10.27 -2.42 -3.08
CA THR A 24 -9.17 -1.47 -2.88
C THR A 24 -8.02 -1.86 -3.81
N LEU A 25 -7.53 -0.89 -4.57
CA LEU A 25 -6.51 -1.07 -5.58
C LEU A 25 -5.21 -0.46 -5.07
N LEU A 26 -4.10 -1.19 -5.25
CA LEU A 26 -2.76 -0.63 -5.10
C LEU A 26 -2.14 -0.48 -6.49
N ALA A 27 -1.68 0.73 -6.80
CA ALA A 27 -1.14 1.07 -8.09
C ALA A 27 0.21 1.77 -7.99
N TRP A 28 0.96 1.70 -9.08
CA TRP A 28 2.25 2.37 -9.26
C TRP A 28 2.21 3.23 -10.51
N ASN A 29 2.78 4.42 -10.41
CA ASN A 29 2.98 5.34 -11.52
C ASN A 29 4.44 5.85 -11.45
N GLY A 30 5.16 5.75 -12.57
CA GLY A 30 6.55 6.22 -12.66
C GLY A 30 6.72 7.74 -12.60
N ASN A 31 5.60 8.48 -12.58
CA ASN A 31 5.43 9.92 -12.48
C ASN A 31 6.31 10.75 -13.41
N ASN A 32 7.56 11.02 -13.03
CA ASN A 32 8.49 11.85 -13.79
C ASN A 32 9.97 11.42 -13.51
N PRO A 33 10.99 12.12 -14.04
CA PRO A 33 12.40 11.77 -13.79
C PRO A 33 12.89 11.91 -12.34
N GLU A 34 12.17 12.63 -11.47
CA GLU A 34 12.60 12.95 -10.10
C GLU A 34 11.84 12.16 -9.03
N SER A 35 10.61 11.74 -9.30
CA SER A 35 9.77 11.04 -8.33
C SER A 35 9.02 9.84 -8.89
N ILE A 36 8.54 9.00 -7.97
CA ILE A 36 7.67 7.85 -8.21
C ILE A 36 6.41 8.03 -7.36
N VAL A 37 5.26 7.56 -7.85
CA VAL A 37 3.99 7.61 -7.13
C VAL A 37 3.43 6.21 -6.91
N LYS A 38 3.02 5.90 -5.68
CA LYS A 38 2.12 4.79 -5.35
C LYS A 38 0.74 5.35 -5.02
N ILE A 39 -0.31 4.68 -5.48
CA ILE A 39 -1.69 5.11 -5.28
C ILE A 39 -2.47 4.00 -4.59
N ILE A 40 -3.27 4.36 -3.60
CA ILE A 40 -4.34 3.53 -3.05
C ILE A 40 -5.67 4.15 -3.51
N ASP A 41 -6.44 3.40 -4.30
CA ASP A 41 -7.74 3.83 -4.82
C ASP A 41 -8.81 2.80 -4.51
N VAL A 42 -10.07 3.18 -4.66
CA VAL A 42 -11.23 2.31 -4.52
C VAL A 42 -11.96 2.21 -5.84
N LEU A 43 -12.16 0.98 -6.27
CA LEU A 43 -12.99 0.60 -7.39
C LEU A 43 -14.33 0.09 -6.90
N GLU A 44 -15.41 0.68 -7.37
CA GLU A 44 -16.77 0.20 -7.12
C GLU A 44 -17.40 -0.29 -8.42
N ILE A 45 -17.96 -1.49 -8.39
CA ILE A 45 -18.66 -2.09 -9.53
C ILE A 45 -20.12 -2.30 -9.15
N LYS A 46 -21.02 -1.50 -9.71
CA LYS A 46 -22.47 -1.54 -9.44
C LYS A 46 -23.24 -1.52 -10.73
N LYS A 47 -24.18 -2.47 -10.91
CA LYS A 47 -25.08 -2.53 -12.08
C LYS A 47 -24.32 -2.37 -13.42
N GLN A 48 -23.18 -3.05 -13.56
CA GLN A 48 -22.28 -2.98 -14.73
C GLN A 48 -21.57 -1.64 -14.96
N GLN A 49 -21.69 -0.69 -14.03
CA GLN A 49 -20.93 0.54 -14.02
C GLN A 49 -19.74 0.42 -13.08
N VAL A 50 -18.62 0.99 -13.52
CA VAL A 50 -17.35 0.99 -12.80
C VAL A 50 -17.05 2.43 -12.41
N THR A 51 -16.89 2.69 -11.11
CA THR A 51 -16.55 4.00 -10.56
C THR A 51 -15.30 3.91 -9.70
N PHE A 52 -14.53 5.00 -9.66
CA PHE A 52 -13.30 5.11 -8.88
C PHE A 52 -13.39 6.26 -7.87
N GLY A 53 -12.56 6.21 -6.82
CA GLY A 53 -12.41 7.30 -5.87
C GLY A 53 -13.57 7.40 -4.88
N LYS A 54 -13.65 6.44 -3.96
CA LYS A 54 -14.64 6.44 -2.88
C LYS A 54 -14.06 7.08 -1.62
N ASP A 55 -14.79 8.01 -1.00
CA ASP A 55 -14.41 8.69 0.25
C ASP A 55 -14.46 7.73 1.46
N ILE A 56 -13.42 6.91 1.63
CA ILE A 56 -13.33 5.93 2.73
C ILE A 56 -11.96 5.89 3.40
N PHE A 57 -10.98 6.68 2.96
CA PHE A 57 -9.69 6.79 3.64
C PHE A 57 -9.77 7.92 4.65
N VAL A 58 -9.57 7.61 5.93
CA VAL A 58 -9.73 8.55 7.04
C VAL A 58 -8.38 8.79 7.71
N LYS A 59 -7.95 10.05 7.81
CA LYS A 59 -6.77 10.48 8.55
C LYS A 59 -7.15 11.68 9.43
N GLY A 60 -7.24 11.47 10.74
CA GLY A 60 -7.78 12.49 11.65
C GLY A 60 -9.24 12.83 11.31
N GLU A 61 -9.51 14.11 11.05
CA GLU A 61 -10.83 14.62 10.64
C GLU A 61 -11.03 14.53 9.11
N ASP A 62 -9.96 14.34 8.35
CA ASP A 62 -10.02 14.30 6.89
C ASP A 62 -10.49 12.94 6.38
N THR A 63 -11.35 12.98 5.36
CA THR A 63 -11.71 11.81 4.56
C THR A 63 -11.40 12.08 3.09
N THR A 64 -10.66 11.17 2.46
CA THR A 64 -10.21 11.30 1.08
C THR A 64 -10.63 10.11 0.22
N LYS A 65 -10.63 10.34 -1.10
CA LYS A 65 -10.94 9.33 -2.13
C LYS A 65 -9.80 8.40 -2.44
N ARG A 66 -8.56 8.87 -2.23
CA ARG A 66 -7.32 8.22 -2.63
C ARG A 66 -6.21 8.61 -1.69
N ILE A 67 -5.26 7.71 -1.54
CA ILE A 67 -3.97 7.99 -0.92
C ILE A 67 -2.93 8.02 -2.02
N VAL A 68 -2.15 9.09 -2.05
CA VAL A 68 -1.04 9.30 -2.99
C VAL A 68 0.24 9.34 -2.16
N VAL A 69 1.16 8.44 -2.48
CA VAL A 69 2.46 8.31 -1.81
C VAL A 69 3.51 8.60 -2.88
N GLU A 70 3.97 9.85 -2.94
CA GLU A 70 5.00 10.30 -3.88
C GLU A 70 6.33 10.43 -3.14
N TYR A 71 7.40 9.92 -3.76
CA TYR A 71 8.73 9.86 -3.15
C TYR A 71 9.84 10.00 -4.18
N ASN A 72 11.05 10.31 -3.69
CA ASN A 72 12.26 10.44 -4.49
C ASN A 72 12.52 9.18 -5.34
N LYS A 73 12.83 9.34 -6.63
CA LYS A 73 13.05 8.21 -7.55
C LYS A 73 14.25 7.33 -7.21
N ASN A 74 15.20 7.83 -6.44
CA ASN A 74 16.39 7.11 -6.00
C ASN A 74 16.20 6.34 -4.69
N THR A 75 15.00 6.40 -4.07
CA THR A 75 14.64 5.52 -2.95
C THR A 75 13.57 4.51 -3.36
N SER A 76 13.35 3.50 -2.51
CA SER A 76 12.28 2.54 -2.67
C SER A 76 11.30 2.67 -1.50
N ALA A 77 10.05 3.03 -1.83
CA ALA A 77 8.94 2.99 -0.88
C ALA A 77 7.90 1.95 -1.32
N SER A 78 7.38 1.25 -0.32
CA SER A 78 6.46 0.14 -0.41
C SER A 78 5.07 0.54 0.03
N VAL A 79 4.07 -0.06 -0.62
CA VAL A 79 2.66 -0.02 -0.22
C VAL A 79 2.14 -1.43 -0.39
N ASN A 80 1.77 -2.09 0.69
CA ASN A 80 1.46 -3.51 0.69
C ASN A 80 0.28 -3.84 1.59
N PHE A 81 -0.58 -4.76 1.13
CA PHE A 81 -1.68 -5.26 1.95
C PHE A 81 -1.26 -6.47 2.80
N ASP A 82 -1.38 -6.32 4.11
CA ASP A 82 -1.27 -7.35 5.14
C ASP A 82 -2.65 -7.95 5.40
N ALA A 83 -2.87 -9.15 4.87
CA ALA A 83 -4.16 -9.84 4.97
C ALA A 83 -4.47 -10.34 6.38
N ASP A 84 -3.44 -10.73 7.15
CA ASP A 84 -3.56 -11.28 8.50
C ASP A 84 -4.11 -10.22 9.46
N LYS A 85 -3.59 -8.99 9.36
CA LYS A 85 -4.04 -7.85 10.18
C LYS A 85 -5.04 -6.93 9.47
N ASN A 86 -5.43 -7.26 8.23
CA ASN A 86 -6.40 -6.52 7.41
C ASN A 86 -6.09 -5.02 7.29
N ARG A 87 -4.84 -4.71 6.93
CA ARG A 87 -4.32 -3.34 6.83
C ARG A 87 -3.47 -3.17 5.59
N ILE A 88 -3.43 -1.97 5.05
CA ILE A 88 -2.45 -1.58 4.02
C ILE A 88 -1.33 -0.87 4.75
N VAL A 89 -0.13 -1.44 4.69
CA VAL A 89 1.09 -0.89 5.27
C VAL A 89 1.83 -0.10 4.20
N LEU A 90 2.39 1.04 4.57
CA LEU A 90 3.21 1.88 3.71
C LEU A 90 4.42 2.38 4.50
N ASP A 91 5.54 2.59 3.81
CA ASP A 91 6.69 3.26 4.43
C ASP A 91 6.30 4.69 4.84
N HIS A 92 6.76 5.11 6.01
CA HIS A 92 6.67 6.50 6.43
C HIS A 92 7.65 7.34 5.61
N LEU A 93 7.21 8.51 5.14
CA LEU A 93 8.00 9.37 4.28
C LEU A 93 8.34 10.68 4.97
N VAL A 94 9.62 11.02 4.96
CA VAL A 94 10.15 12.26 5.53
C VAL A 94 10.97 13.01 4.47
N PRO A 95 10.97 14.36 4.48
CA PRO A 95 11.84 15.11 3.59
C PRO A 95 13.31 14.93 4.01
N LEU A 96 14.23 14.87 3.05
CA LEU A 96 15.68 14.78 3.32
C LEU A 96 16.22 15.94 4.18
N LYS A 97 15.56 17.12 4.10
CA LYS A 97 15.87 18.32 4.89
C LYS A 97 14.58 19.06 5.22
N GLU A 98 14.55 19.76 6.35
CA GLU A 98 13.37 20.53 6.80
C GLU A 98 12.89 21.54 5.75
N ASN A 99 13.81 22.22 5.07
CA ASN A 99 13.49 23.20 4.04
C ASN A 99 12.98 22.60 2.71
N GLN A 100 12.80 21.28 2.65
CA GLN A 100 12.28 20.55 1.49
C GLN A 100 10.88 19.96 1.73
N GLU A 101 10.25 20.29 2.85
CA GLU A 101 8.86 19.92 3.12
C GLU A 101 7.93 20.46 2.00
N GLY A 102 6.99 19.61 1.56
CA GLY A 102 6.08 19.90 0.44
C GLY A 102 6.64 19.61 -0.95
N PHE A 103 7.94 19.32 -1.08
CA PHE A 103 8.57 18.92 -2.34
C PHE A 103 8.74 17.39 -2.38
N ASN A 104 7.71 16.67 -2.83
CA ASN A 104 7.63 15.21 -2.78
C ASN A 104 8.83 14.48 -3.41
N GLN A 105 9.52 15.09 -4.38
CA GLN A 105 10.74 14.53 -4.97
C GLN A 105 11.90 14.41 -3.98
N PHE A 106 11.85 15.04 -2.80
CA PHE A 106 12.86 14.92 -1.75
C PHE A 106 12.42 14.02 -0.59
N TYR A 107 11.24 13.41 -0.67
CA TYR A 107 10.75 12.53 0.38
C TYR A 107 11.37 11.14 0.26
N VAL A 108 11.87 10.62 1.38
CA VAL A 108 12.50 9.29 1.48
C VAL A 108 11.91 8.51 2.64
N THR A 109 12.13 7.20 2.66
CA THR A 109 11.73 6.34 3.77
C THR A 109 12.69 6.51 4.95
N ASP A 110 12.17 6.53 6.18
CA ASP A 110 12.99 6.55 7.41
C ASP A 110 13.12 5.17 8.08
N GLY A 111 12.48 4.15 7.49
CA GLY A 111 12.45 2.77 7.97
C GLY A 111 11.32 2.45 8.95
N SER A 112 10.52 3.45 9.33
CA SER A 112 9.27 3.26 10.05
C SER A 112 8.10 3.07 9.07
N TYR A 113 6.94 2.65 9.60
CA TYR A 113 5.79 2.27 8.80
C TYR A 113 4.51 2.87 9.35
N ASP A 114 3.66 3.32 8.44
CA ASP A 114 2.29 3.67 8.74
C ASP A 114 1.34 2.60 8.20
N CYS A 115 0.05 2.68 8.55
CA CYS A 115 -0.95 1.86 7.90
C CYS A 115 -2.32 2.50 7.78
N PHE A 116 -3.09 1.99 6.82
CA PHE A 116 -4.53 2.10 6.77
C PHE A 116 -5.15 0.78 7.25
N LEU A 117 -5.78 0.79 8.42
CA LEU A 117 -6.49 -0.35 8.99
C LEU A 117 -7.94 -0.37 8.51
N TYR A 118 -8.41 -1.48 7.94
CA TYR A 118 -9.81 -1.56 7.51
C TYR A 118 -10.74 -1.86 8.68
N LYS A 119 -11.62 -0.91 9.02
CA LYS A 119 -12.62 -1.03 10.08
C LYS A 119 -13.93 -0.38 9.64
N ASN A 120 -15.05 -1.09 9.83
CA ASN A 120 -16.41 -0.58 9.56
C ASN A 120 -16.61 0.02 8.16
N GLY A 121 -16.00 -0.59 7.13
CA GLY A 121 -16.13 -0.13 5.75
C GLY A 121 -15.16 1.00 5.34
N LYS A 122 -14.32 1.47 6.27
CA LYS A 122 -13.36 2.55 6.07
C LYS A 122 -11.91 2.08 6.29
N TRP A 123 -10.98 2.75 5.64
CA TRP A 123 -9.54 2.63 5.84
C TRP A 123 -9.09 3.72 6.81
N ILE A 124 -8.75 3.35 8.05
CA ILE A 124 -8.39 4.30 9.11
C ILE A 124 -6.88 4.37 9.23
N PHE A 125 -6.31 5.55 9.05
CA PHE A 125 -4.88 5.80 9.15
C PHE A 125 -4.37 5.62 10.59
N LYS A 126 -3.17 5.05 10.72
CA LYS A 126 -2.41 4.93 11.96
C LYS A 126 -0.93 5.05 11.65
N GLU A 127 -0.24 5.88 12.43
CA GLU A 127 1.20 6.08 12.33
C GLU A 127 1.96 5.06 13.17
N ASP A 128 3.24 4.89 12.86
CA ASP A 128 4.24 4.13 13.64
C ASP A 128 3.77 2.74 14.08
N VAL A 129 3.54 1.86 13.10
CA VAL A 129 3.03 0.51 13.32
C VAL A 129 4.12 -0.55 13.24
N ASP A 130 4.05 -1.53 14.14
CA ASP A 130 4.92 -2.71 14.06
C ASP A 130 4.45 -3.65 12.93
N VAL A 131 5.33 -3.86 11.96
CA VAL A 131 5.13 -4.72 10.77
C VAL A 131 5.79 -6.08 10.90
N ARG A 132 6.52 -6.35 12.00
CA ARG A 132 7.15 -7.64 12.23
C ARG A 132 6.10 -8.74 12.34
N THR A 133 6.45 -9.90 11.78
CA THR A 133 5.59 -11.06 11.74
C THR A 133 5.92 -11.97 12.92
N ASN A 134 4.91 -12.38 13.70
CA ASN A 134 5.07 -13.33 14.81
C ASN A 134 5.02 -14.81 14.35
N LYS A 135 5.18 -15.08 13.04
CA LYS A 135 5.15 -16.43 12.51
C LYS A 135 6.44 -17.13 12.94
N SER A 136 6.29 -18.22 13.69
CA SER A 136 7.41 -19.11 13.97
C SER A 136 8.02 -19.59 12.65
N LEU A 137 9.35 -19.58 12.56
CA LEU A 137 10.04 -20.20 11.43
C LEU A 137 9.50 -21.63 11.25
N PRO A 138 9.26 -22.08 10.00
CA PRO A 138 8.90 -23.47 9.76
C PRO A 138 9.98 -24.36 10.40
N LYS A 139 9.55 -25.40 11.12
CA LYS A 139 10.50 -26.34 11.74
C LYS A 139 11.35 -26.93 10.62
N ILE A 140 12.66 -26.68 10.67
CA ILE A 140 13.62 -27.31 9.77
C ILE A 140 13.58 -28.80 10.09
N ASP A 141 13.08 -29.60 9.16
CA ASP A 141 13.15 -31.05 9.25
C ASP A 141 14.61 -31.47 8.99
N LYS A 142 15.35 -31.66 10.07
CA LYS A 142 16.78 -32.06 10.05
C LYS A 142 17.00 -33.45 9.41
N ASN A 143 15.94 -34.21 9.16
CA ASN A 143 16.02 -35.55 8.56
C ASN A 143 15.76 -35.55 7.03
N LYS A 144 15.47 -34.40 6.40
CA LYS A 144 15.49 -34.27 4.93
C LYS A 144 16.93 -34.11 4.45
N ASN A 145 17.62 -35.26 4.43
CA ASN A 145 18.96 -35.53 3.93
C ASN A 145 19.40 -34.67 2.72
N ASP A 146 20.57 -34.03 2.85
CA ASP A 146 21.79 -34.20 2.02
C ASP A 146 21.67 -34.52 0.53
N LYS A 147 20.63 -34.04 -0.15
CA LYS A 147 20.59 -33.94 -1.60
C LYS A 147 20.67 -32.48 -1.95
N GLY A 148 21.92 -31.98 -2.01
CA GLY A 148 22.20 -30.66 -2.54
C GLY A 148 21.52 -30.45 -3.89
N LEU A 149 21.19 -29.19 -4.19
CA LEU A 149 20.49 -28.73 -5.41
C LEU A 149 21.20 -29.10 -6.73
N PHE A 150 22.43 -29.59 -6.65
CA PHE A 150 23.20 -30.09 -7.78
C PHE A 150 23.50 -31.57 -7.55
N LYS A 151 22.98 -32.42 -8.45
CA LYS A 151 23.54 -33.76 -8.63
C LYS A 151 24.94 -33.59 -9.23
N LYS A 152 25.94 -34.25 -8.64
CA LYS A 152 27.26 -34.43 -9.26
C LYS A 152 27.14 -35.19 -10.58
#